data_AF-A0A9W7UVH1-F1
#
_entry.id   AF-A0A9W7UVH1-F1
#
_cell.length_a   1.000
_cell.length_b   1.000
_cell.length_c   1.000
_cell.angle_alpha   90.00
_cell.angle_beta   90.00
_cell.angle_gamma   90.00
#
_symmetry.space_group_name_H-M   'P 1'
#
loop_
_entity.id
_entity.type
_entity.pdbx_description
1 polymer ?
#
loop_
_entity_poly.entity_id
_entity_poly.type
_entity_poly.pdbx_seq_one_letter_code
_entity_poly.pdbx_strand_id
1 'polypeptide(L)'
;MKRDDNKIGHFTFEKGKEDFQSAYDESMALLPKPNDTKDIEKKYGTICAYYFTKEENKHKEPILLLPGRGASTPMWVPNLEGLRENASHAINGEFSNAVNARILDFVEKHSNDN
;
A
#
# COMPACT_ATOMS: atom_id res chain seq x y z
N MET A 1 15.29 -22.98 -18.56
CA MET A 1 13.81 -22.96 -18.50
C MET A 1 13.37 -21.58 -18.95
N LYS A 2 12.79 -21.46 -20.15
CA LYS A 2 12.33 -20.15 -20.66
C LYS A 2 11.01 -19.80 -19.98
N ARG A 3 10.94 -18.59 -19.42
CA ARG A 3 9.71 -17.99 -18.88
C ARG A 3 8.78 -17.67 -20.05
N ASP A 4 7.53 -18.06 -19.91
CA ASP A 4 6.48 -17.82 -20.89
C ASP A 4 5.34 -17.09 -20.17
N ASP A 5 5.61 -15.87 -19.72
CA ASP A 5 4.60 -15.00 -19.13
C ASP A 5 4.94 -13.54 -19.44
N ASN A 6 4.33 -13.01 -20.51
CA ASN A 6 4.27 -11.58 -20.82
C ASN A 6 3.49 -10.76 -19.75
N LYS A 7 3.29 -11.33 -18.56
CA LYS A 7 2.57 -10.73 -17.44
C LYS A 7 3.59 -10.04 -16.52
N ILE A 8 3.32 -8.78 -16.19
CA ILE A 8 4.14 -7.96 -15.30
C ILE A 8 3.34 -7.66 -14.03
N GLY A 9 4.01 -7.65 -12.87
CA GLY A 9 3.38 -7.29 -11.59
C GLY A 9 2.88 -8.43 -10.72
N HIS A 10 3.28 -9.69 -10.98
CA HIS A 10 2.99 -10.84 -10.13
C HIS A 10 4.25 -11.45 -9.52
N PHE A 11 4.07 -12.19 -8.42
CA PHE A 11 5.13 -13.02 -7.86
C PHE A 11 5.41 -14.20 -8.79
N THR A 12 6.67 -14.43 -9.12
CA THR A 12 7.07 -15.55 -9.99
C THR A 12 7.09 -16.89 -9.25
N PHE A 13 6.99 -16.89 -7.92
CA PHE A 13 6.98 -18.06 -7.06
C PHE A 13 6.08 -17.83 -5.85
N GLU A 14 5.27 -18.82 -5.48
CA GLU A 14 4.43 -18.76 -4.27
C GLU A 14 5.26 -18.50 -3.01
N LYS A 15 6.44 -19.13 -2.89
CA LYS A 15 7.34 -18.89 -1.77
C LYS A 15 7.76 -17.41 -1.64
N GLY A 16 7.99 -16.73 -2.77
CA GLY A 16 8.32 -15.31 -2.76
C GLY A 16 7.15 -14.42 -2.34
N LYS A 17 5.91 -14.83 -2.65
CA LYS A 17 4.69 -14.16 -2.18
C LYS A 17 4.51 -14.32 -0.67
N GLU A 18 4.72 -15.53 -0.16
CA GLU A 18 4.67 -15.82 1.28
C GLU A 18 5.72 -15.02 2.05
N ASP A 19 6.98 -15.07 1.59
CA ASP A 19 8.08 -14.36 2.23
C ASP A 19 7.84 -12.84 2.25
N PHE A 20 7.31 -12.29 1.14
CA PHE A 20 6.90 -10.90 1.08
C PHE A 20 5.78 -10.58 2.08
N GLN A 21 4.71 -11.40 2.11
CA GLN A 21 3.57 -11.17 2.99
C GLN A 21 3.98 -11.22 4.47
N SER A 22 4.81 -12.20 4.86
CA SER A 22 5.34 -12.29 6.22
C SER A 22 6.15 -11.05 6.60
N ALA A 23 7.08 -10.62 5.75
CA ALA A 23 7.87 -9.41 6.00
C ALA A 23 7.01 -8.14 6.05
N TYR A 24 5.98 -8.07 5.20
CA TYR A 24 5.02 -6.97 5.19
C TYR A 24 4.23 -6.91 6.50
N ASP A 25 3.68 -8.04 6.96
CA ASP A 25 2.87 -8.12 8.18
C ASP A 25 3.72 -7.82 9.43
N GLU A 26 4.94 -8.37 9.51
CA GLU A 26 5.90 -8.08 10.58
C GLU A 26 6.22 -6.58 10.65
N SER A 27 6.41 -5.95 9.50
CA SER A 27 6.71 -4.52 9.42
C SER A 27 5.49 -3.65 9.77
N MET A 28 4.29 -4.04 9.34
CA MET A 28 3.05 -3.36 9.67
C MET A 28 2.75 -3.40 11.17
N ALA A 29 3.14 -4.46 11.87
CA ALA A 29 2.99 -4.58 13.32
C ALA A 29 3.86 -3.57 14.11
N LEU A 30 4.88 -2.98 13.48
CA LEU A 30 5.72 -1.94 14.09
C LEU A 30 5.07 -0.55 14.08
N LEU A 31 4.01 -0.36 13.27
CA LEU A 31 3.30 0.91 13.26
C LEU A 31 2.55 1.09 14.59
N PRO A 32 2.41 2.34 15.07
CA PRO A 32 1.38 2.67 16.05
C PRO A 32 0.02 2.15 15.58
N LYS A 33 -0.93 1.98 16.50
CA LYS A 33 -2.30 1.67 16.10
C LYS A 33 -2.90 2.87 15.34
N PRO A 34 -3.40 2.68 14.10
CA PRO A 34 -4.11 3.74 13.41
C PRO A 34 -5.44 4.05 14.10
N ASN A 35 -5.86 5.31 14.02
CA ASN A 35 -7.16 5.77 14.50
C ASN A 35 -8.30 5.22 13.64
N ASP A 36 -8.04 5.08 12.34
CA ASP A 36 -8.99 4.59 11.35
C ASP A 36 -8.23 3.98 10.17
N THR A 37 -8.85 3.03 9.49
CA THR A 37 -8.34 2.41 8.27
C THR A 37 -9.46 2.43 7.24
N LYS A 38 -9.21 3.03 6.08
CA LYS A 38 -10.22 3.16 5.02
C LYS A 38 -9.76 2.50 3.74
N ASP A 39 -10.57 1.56 3.28
CA ASP A 39 -10.47 1.01 1.94
C ASP A 39 -11.29 1.85 0.97
N ILE A 40 -10.62 2.44 -0.02
CA ILE A 40 -11.18 3.37 -0.98
C ILE A 40 -11.14 2.73 -2.36
N GLU A 41 -12.31 2.38 -2.90
CA GLU A 41 -12.41 1.83 -4.25
C GLU A 41 -12.08 2.89 -5.30
N LYS A 42 -11.24 2.52 -6.26
CA LYS A 42 -10.93 3.29 -7.48
C LYS A 42 -11.08 2.41 -8.70
N LYS A 43 -11.14 3.04 -9.88
CA LYS A 43 -11.22 2.33 -11.17
C LYS A 43 -10.09 1.32 -11.38
N TYR A 44 -8.91 1.61 -10.84
CA TYR A 44 -7.70 0.79 -10.96
C TYR A 44 -7.44 -0.12 -9.76
N GLY A 45 -8.39 -0.25 -8.83
CA GLY A 45 -8.30 -1.13 -7.65
C GLY A 45 -8.59 -0.37 -6.35
N THR A 46 -8.39 -1.02 -5.21
CA THR A 46 -8.67 -0.44 -3.89
C THR A 46 -7.41 0.15 -3.28
N ILE A 47 -7.55 1.28 -2.62
CA ILE A 47 -6.46 1.93 -1.87
C ILE A 47 -6.76 1.76 -0.38
N CYS A 48 -5.80 1.29 0.42
CA CYS A 48 -5.96 1.22 1.87
C CYS A 48 -5.26 2.43 2.51
N ALA A 49 -6.00 3.29 3.22
CA ALA A 49 -5.46 4.47 3.89
C ALA A 49 -5.53 4.32 5.41
N TYR A 50 -4.41 4.56 6.10
CA TYR A 50 -4.30 4.51 7.56
C TYR A 50 -4.24 5.92 8.13
N TYR A 51 -5.11 6.23 9.08
CA TYR A 51 -5.18 7.54 9.72
C TYR A 51 -4.45 7.52 11.05
N PHE A 52 -3.57 8.50 11.24
CA PHE A 52 -2.73 8.63 12.42
C PHE A 52 -2.88 10.00 13.07
N THR A 53 -4.12 10.43 13.29
CA THR A 53 -4.42 11.74 13.85
C THR A 53 -4.47 11.70 15.37
N LYS A 54 -3.67 12.54 16.05
CA LYS A 54 -3.88 12.81 17.48
C LYS A 54 -5.18 13.59 17.66
N GLU A 55 -5.92 13.33 18.74
CA GLU A 55 -7.24 13.94 18.98
C GLU A 55 -7.15 15.47 18.96
N GLU A 56 -6.13 16.01 19.63
CA GLU A 56 -5.81 17.43 19.69
C GLU A 56 -5.50 18.05 18.32
N ASN A 57 -5.13 17.25 17.31
CA ASN A 57 -4.72 17.72 15.98
C ASN A 57 -5.80 17.55 14.90
N LYS A 58 -6.99 17.05 15.24
CA LYS A 58 -8.10 16.86 14.28
C LYS A 58 -8.54 18.13 13.54
N HIS A 59 -8.32 19.30 14.15
CA HIS A 59 -8.68 20.60 13.58
C HIS A 59 -7.59 21.19 12.67
N LYS A 60 -6.39 20.58 12.64
CA LYS A 60 -5.29 21.03 11.79
C LYS A 60 -5.43 20.46 10.39
N GLU A 61 -4.82 21.14 9.43
CA GLU A 61 -4.78 20.69 8.03
C GLU A 61 -4.18 19.28 7.91
N PRO A 62 -4.77 18.40 7.08
CA PRO A 62 -4.28 17.05 6.90
C PRO A 62 -3.05 17.01 5.99
N ILE A 63 -2.09 16.15 6.33
CA ILE A 63 -0.96 15.77 5.49
C ILE A 63 -1.19 14.34 4.97
N LEU A 64 -1.11 14.18 3.65
CA LEU A 64 -1.12 12.89 2.99
C LEU A 64 0.31 12.41 2.77
N LEU A 65 0.66 11.25 3.33
CA LEU A 65 1.96 10.62 3.12
C LEU A 65 1.84 9.51 2.08
N LEU A 66 2.65 9.62 1.03
CA LEU A 66 2.74 8.64 -0.05
C LEU A 66 4.12 7.97 0.03
N PRO A 67 4.20 6.64 0.22
CA PRO A 67 5.47 5.95 0.24
C PRO A 67 6.18 6.07 -1.11
N GLY A 68 7.52 5.97 -1.07
CA GLY A 68 8.33 5.90 -2.28
C GLY A 68 8.10 4.59 -3.05
N ARG A 69 8.54 4.54 -4.30
CA ARG A 69 8.42 3.35 -5.15
C ARG A 69 9.04 2.13 -4.47
N GLY A 70 8.25 1.05 -4.35
CA GLY A 70 8.70 -0.22 -3.76
C GLY A 70 8.78 -0.22 -2.24
N ALA A 71 8.37 0.86 -1.58
CA ALA A 71 8.19 0.93 -0.14
C ALA A 71 6.70 0.79 0.21
N SER A 72 6.44 0.28 1.41
CA SER A 72 5.09 0.16 2.00
C SER A 72 4.92 1.11 3.19
N THR A 73 3.69 1.27 3.70
CA THR A 73 3.36 2.09 4.89
C THR A 73 4.37 2.01 6.05
N PRO A 74 4.93 0.84 6.43
CA PRO A 74 5.88 0.71 7.52
C PRO A 74 7.15 1.56 7.37
N MET A 75 7.48 2.04 6.16
CA MET A 75 8.60 2.96 5.97
C MET A 75 8.49 4.23 6.83
N TRP A 76 7.27 4.61 7.23
CA TRP A 76 7.00 5.81 8.00
C TRP A 76 7.20 5.63 9.51
N VAL A 77 7.39 4.41 10.03
CA VAL A 77 7.61 4.13 11.46
C VAL A 77 8.56 5.13 12.13
N PRO A 78 9.78 5.39 11.61
CA PRO A 78 10.73 6.30 12.27
C PRO A 78 10.32 7.78 12.24
N ASN A 79 9.41 8.18 11.35
CA ASN A 79 9.02 9.58 11.18
C ASN A 79 7.64 9.89 11.75
N LEU A 80 6.82 8.87 11.96
CA LEU A 80 5.39 9.03 12.19
C LEU A 80 5.09 9.77 13.49
N GLU A 81 5.81 9.50 14.58
CA GLU A 81 5.60 10.19 15.86
C GLU A 81 5.83 11.71 15.72
N GLY A 82 6.98 12.11 15.17
CA GLY A 82 7.31 13.53 14.99
C GLY A 82 6.37 14.25 14.00
N LEU A 83 5.94 13.56 12.94
CA LEU A 83 4.98 14.12 11.99
C LEU A 83 3.64 14.40 12.69
N ARG A 84 3.15 13.47 13.51
CA ARG A 84 1.84 13.55 14.20
C ARG A 84 1.69 14.68 15.21
N GLU A 85 2.76 15.35 15.60
CA GLU A 85 2.68 16.51 16.52
C GLU A 85 2.01 17.74 15.88
N ASN A 86 2.19 17.91 14.56
CA ASN A 86 1.91 19.18 13.92
C ASN A 86 0.74 19.15 12.93
N ALA A 87 0.19 17.98 12.61
CA ALA A 87 -0.90 17.87 11.64
C ALA A 87 -1.77 16.64 11.88
N SER A 88 -2.93 16.61 11.20
CA SER A 88 -3.66 15.37 10.96
C SER A 88 -2.95 14.56 9.87
N HIS A 89 -2.92 13.23 9.98
CA HIS A 89 -2.15 12.40 9.02
C HIS A 89 -3.01 11.28 8.44
N ALA A 90 -2.92 11.14 7.13
CA ALA A 90 -3.36 9.96 6.40
C ALA A 90 -2.14 9.38 5.66
N ILE A 91 -1.90 8.09 5.82
CA ILE A 91 -0.84 7.38 5.11
C ILE A 91 -1.49 6.44 4.11
N ASN A 92 -1.04 6.53 2.87
CA ASN A 92 -1.46 5.59 1.85
C ASN A 92 -0.66 4.28 1.97
N GLY A 93 -1.37 3.16 2.16
CA GLY A 93 -0.81 1.82 2.03
C GLY A 93 -0.96 1.27 0.63
N GLU A 94 0.13 0.71 0.13
CA GLU A 94 0.10 -0.10 -1.09
C GLU A 94 -0.29 -1.55 -0.76
N PHE A 95 -0.78 -2.25 -1.79
CA PHE A 95 -1.46 -3.55 -1.78
C PHE A 95 -2.95 -3.51 -1.39
N SER A 96 -3.80 -3.23 -2.38
CA SER A 96 -4.95 -4.13 -2.51
C SER A 96 -4.61 -5.18 -3.56
N ASN A 97 -4.83 -6.44 -3.21
CA ASN A 97 -4.85 -7.54 -4.18
C ASN A 97 -5.67 -7.19 -5.45
N ALA A 98 -6.64 -6.27 -5.32
CA ALA A 98 -7.45 -5.74 -6.40
C ALA A 98 -6.72 -4.78 -7.38
N VAL A 99 -5.69 -4.02 -6.96
CA VAL A 99 -4.91 -3.17 -7.90
C VAL A 99 -4.05 -4.04 -8.80
N ASN A 100 -3.29 -4.98 -8.21
CA ASN A 100 -2.46 -5.90 -8.99
C ASN A 100 -3.34 -6.78 -9.90
N ALA A 101 -4.45 -7.34 -9.40
CA ALA A 101 -5.38 -8.12 -10.22
C ALA A 101 -5.96 -7.32 -11.39
N ARG A 102 -6.33 -6.05 -11.20
CA ARG A 102 -6.89 -5.21 -12.27
C ARG A 102 -5.86 -4.71 -13.29
N ILE A 103 -4.60 -4.49 -12.85
CA ILE A 103 -3.49 -4.22 -13.79
C ILE A 103 -3.25 -5.46 -14.64
N LEU A 104 -3.27 -6.65 -14.05
CA LEU A 104 -3.14 -7.90 -14.79
C LEU A 104 -4.30 -8.10 -15.76
N ASP A 105 -5.55 -7.88 -15.35
CA ASP A 105 -6.72 -7.92 -16.24
C ASP A 105 -6.62 -6.90 -17.39
N PHE A 106 -6.14 -5.69 -17.10
CA PHE A 106 -5.94 -4.66 -18.12
C PHE A 106 -4.88 -5.07 -19.13
N VAL A 107 -3.73 -5.56 -18.66
CA VAL A 107 -2.64 -6.03 -19.51
C VAL A 107 -3.09 -7.23 -20.35
N GLU A 108 -3.78 -8.21 -19.78
CA GLU A 108 -4.30 -9.38 -20.49
C GLU A 108 -5.30 -9.01 -21.59
N LYS A 109 -6.23 -8.10 -21.31
CA LYS A 109 -7.24 -7.64 -22.28
C LYS A 109 -6.64 -6.92 -23.48
N HIS A 110 -5.49 -6.27 -23.31
CA HIS A 110 -4.84 -5.47 -24.36
C HIS A 110 -3.54 -6.09 -24.89
N SER A 111 -3.17 -7.29 -24.42
CA SER A 111 -2.02 -8.05 -24.96
C SER A 111 -2.38 -8.90 -26.20
N ASN A 112 -3.67 -9.05 -26.51
CA ASN A 112 -4.16 -9.80 -27.68
C ASN A 112 -4.40 -8.91 -28.93
N ASP A 113 -4.08 -7.62 -28.85
CA ASP A 113 -4.26 -6.65 -29.94
C ASP A 113 -3.00 -6.47 -30.82
N ASN A 114 -2.06 -7.41 -30.80
CA ASN A 114 -0.87 -7.44 -31.67
C ASN A 114 -0.72 -8.79 -32.39
#